data_AF-A0AA86N3M3-F1
#
_entry.id   AF-A0AA86N3M3-F1
#
_cell.length_a   1.000
_cell.length_b   1.000
_cell.length_c   1.000
_cell.angle_alpha   90.00
_cell.angle_beta   90.00
_cell.angle_gamma   90.00
#
_symmetry.space_group_name_H-M   'P 1'
#
loop_
_entity.id
_entity.type
_entity.pdbx_description
1 polymer ?
#
loop_
_entity_poly.entity_id
_entity_poly.type
_entity_poly.pdbx_seq_one_letter_code
_entity_poly.pdbx_strand_id
1 'polypeptide(L)'
;MRQSVKTGLSFGLTSGVITTLGLLVGLNAGTHSRVAVIGGIVTIAVADALSDAMGIHLAEESKNNGSELEIWEATIATFAAKFVIAMSFVLPVILLPLDQAVVASVVWGLGLLTLLSYGLAKAQKIVPWKVIAEHGAIALLVVAATHYLGEWLRAVLE
;
A
#
# COMPACT_ATOMS: atom_id res chain seq x y z
N MET A 1 13.36 6.07 -17.53
CA MET A 1 12.30 5.05 -17.33
C MET A 1 11.19 5.32 -18.33
N ARG A 2 10.69 4.27 -18.99
CA ARG A 2 9.50 4.32 -19.84
C ARG A 2 8.28 4.74 -19.02
N GLN A 3 7.30 5.34 -19.69
CA GLN A 3 6.13 5.91 -19.03
C GLN A 3 5.27 4.83 -18.36
N SER A 4 5.15 3.66 -18.98
CA SER A 4 4.40 2.48 -18.50
C SER A 4 4.94 1.98 -17.15
N VAL A 5 6.26 1.84 -17.03
CA VAL A 5 6.93 1.47 -15.77
C VAL A 5 6.68 2.53 -14.68
N LYS A 6 6.69 3.82 -15.02
CA LYS A 6 6.42 4.88 -14.04
C LYS A 6 4.98 4.82 -13.52
N THR A 7 4.01 4.53 -14.39
CA THR A 7 2.59 4.38 -14.01
C THR A 7 2.42 3.24 -13.00
N GLY A 8 2.89 2.04 -13.36
CA GLY A 8 2.76 0.87 -12.49
C GLY A 8 3.50 1.02 -11.17
N LEU A 9 4.71 1.59 -11.20
CA LEU A 9 5.49 1.84 -10.00
C LEU A 9 4.85 2.89 -9.08
N SER A 10 4.39 4.02 -9.61
CA SER A 10 3.79 5.08 -8.78
C SER A 10 2.49 4.63 -8.12
N PHE A 11 1.67 3.89 -8.88
CA PHE A 11 0.44 3.30 -8.38
C PHE A 11 0.72 2.24 -7.31
N GLY A 12 1.50 1.20 -7.64
CA GLY A 12 1.77 0.07 -6.75
C GLY A 12 2.49 0.46 -5.46
N LEU A 13 3.40 1.44 -5.51
CA LEU A 13 4.08 1.93 -4.31
C LEU A 13 3.12 2.65 -3.35
N THR A 14 2.26 3.53 -3.86
CA THR A 14 1.35 4.34 -3.03
C THR A 14 0.20 3.50 -2.49
N SER A 15 -0.44 2.70 -3.35
CA SER A 15 -1.56 1.82 -2.94
C SER A 15 -1.08 0.73 -1.97
N GLY A 16 0.11 0.15 -2.21
CA GLY A 16 0.72 -0.82 -1.32
C GLY A 16 0.92 -0.31 0.11
N VAL A 17 1.33 0.96 0.28
CA VAL A 17 1.48 1.57 1.62
C VAL A 17 0.12 1.70 2.31
N ILE A 18 -0.85 2.32 1.63
CA ILE A 18 -2.14 2.68 2.25
C ILE A 18 -2.94 1.41 2.61
N THR A 19 -3.01 0.43 1.69
CA THR A 19 -3.75 -0.81 1.93
C THR A 19 -3.13 -1.62 3.06
N THR A 20 -1.80 -1.76 3.08
CA THR A 20 -1.12 -2.55 4.12
C THR A 20 -1.23 -1.90 5.49
N LEU A 21 -1.11 -0.57 5.58
CA LEU A 21 -1.33 0.19 6.81
C LEU A 21 -2.75 -0.02 7.35
N GLY A 22 -3.75 0.19 6.50
CA GLY A 22 -5.15 0.04 6.88
C GLY A 22 -5.45 -1.37 7.40
N LEU A 23 -5.01 -2.39 6.66
CA LEU A 23 -5.19 -3.78 7.05
C LEU A 23 -4.50 -4.11 8.38
N LEU A 24 -3.23 -3.73 8.53
CA LEU A 24 -2.45 -3.99 9.73
C LEU A 24 -3.10 -3.38 10.97
N VAL A 25 -3.50 -2.12 10.89
CA VAL A 25 -4.12 -1.41 12.02
C VAL A 25 -5.48 -2.00 12.36
N GLY A 26 -6.31 -2.29 11.36
CA GLY A 26 -7.65 -2.86 11.58
C GLY A 26 -7.59 -4.27 12.17
N LEU A 27 -6.71 -5.14 11.64
CA LEU A 27 -6.53 -6.48 12.18
C LEU A 27 -5.97 -6.45 13.60
N ASN A 28 -5.04 -5.54 13.90
CA ASN A 28 -4.54 -5.38 15.26
C ASN A 28 -5.65 -4.96 16.22
N ALA A 29 -6.44 -3.95 15.85
CA ALA A 29 -7.54 -3.45 16.68
C ALA A 29 -8.62 -4.52 16.92
N GLY A 30 -8.93 -5.32 15.88
CA GLY A 30 -9.96 -6.33 15.95
C GLY A 30 -9.55 -7.64 16.64
N THR A 31 -8.27 -8.00 16.63
CA THR A 31 -7.84 -9.35 17.05
C THR A 31 -6.72 -9.37 18.08
N HIS A 32 -5.92 -8.31 18.19
CA HIS A 32 -4.63 -8.30 18.92
C HIS A 32 -3.74 -9.52 18.62
N SER A 33 -3.92 -10.15 17.45
CA SER A 33 -3.24 -11.39 17.10
C SER A 33 -2.12 -11.11 16.09
N ARG A 34 -0.89 -11.35 16.51
CA ARG A 34 0.28 -11.28 15.63
C ARG A 34 0.13 -12.18 14.39
N VAL A 35 -0.46 -13.36 14.57
CA VAL A 35 -0.70 -14.32 13.47
C VAL A 35 -1.69 -13.75 12.47
N ALA A 36 -2.78 -13.13 12.94
CA ALA A 36 -3.76 -12.49 12.07
C ALA A 36 -3.12 -11.35 11.28
N VAL A 37 -2.33 -10.48 11.93
CA VAL A 37 -1.66 -9.35 11.29
C VAL A 37 -0.65 -9.81 10.23
N ILE A 38 0.26 -10.72 10.56
CA ILE A 38 1.26 -11.22 9.59
C ILE A 38 0.56 -11.98 8.45
N GLY A 39 -0.39 -12.86 8.79
CA GLY A 39 -1.16 -13.62 7.80
C GLY A 39 -1.89 -12.70 6.84
N GLY A 40 -2.52 -11.64 7.35
CA GLY A 40 -3.18 -10.62 6.56
C GLY A 40 -2.22 -9.88 5.62
N ILE A 41 -1.08 -9.40 6.13
CA ILE A 41 -0.08 -8.69 5.30
C ILE A 41 0.43 -9.58 4.17
N VAL A 42 0.81 -10.83 4.47
CA VAL A 42 1.39 -11.74 3.46
C VAL A 42 0.35 -12.13 2.41
N THR A 43 -0.88 -12.44 2.83
CA THR A 43 -1.95 -12.81 1.89
C THR A 43 -2.36 -11.65 1.00
N ILE A 44 -2.51 -10.43 1.54
CA ILE A 44 -2.84 -9.25 0.74
C ILE A 44 -1.67 -8.87 -0.17
N ALA A 45 -0.41 -8.97 0.30
CA ALA A 45 0.76 -8.67 -0.50
C ALA A 45 0.82 -9.48 -1.81
N VAL A 46 0.26 -10.69 -1.82
CA VAL A 46 0.16 -11.52 -3.03
C VAL A 46 -1.14 -11.25 -3.78
N ALA A 47 -2.29 -11.41 -3.13
CA ALA A 47 -3.58 -11.38 -3.80
C ALA A 47 -3.90 -9.99 -4.39
N ASP A 48 -3.68 -8.94 -3.60
CA ASP A 48 -3.97 -7.55 -3.98
C ASP A 48 -2.91 -6.98 -4.94
N ALA A 49 -1.66 -7.46 -4.85
CA ALA A 49 -0.63 -7.10 -5.84
C ALA A 49 -0.88 -7.73 -7.22
N LEU A 50 -1.30 -9.00 -7.26
CA LEU A 50 -1.67 -9.65 -8.52
C LEU A 50 -2.94 -9.03 -9.11
N SER A 51 -3.95 -8.74 -8.28
CA SER A 51 -5.20 -8.11 -8.73
C SER A 51 -4.94 -6.73 -9.34
N ASP A 52 -4.17 -5.87 -8.67
CA ASP A 52 -3.80 -4.55 -9.19
C ASP A 52 -2.92 -4.63 -10.44
N ALA A 53 -1.96 -5.55 -10.48
CA ALA A 53 -1.11 -5.75 -11.65
C ALA A 53 -1.93 -6.15 -12.88
N MET A 54 -2.93 -7.01 -12.70
CA MET A 54 -3.87 -7.38 -13.75
C MET A 54 -4.78 -6.19 -14.12
N GLY A 55 -5.21 -5.39 -13.15
CA GLY A 55 -5.96 -4.16 -13.41
C GLY A 55 -5.19 -3.17 -14.29
N ILE A 56 -3.90 -2.97 -13.99
CA ILE A 56 -3.00 -2.14 -14.81
C ILE A 56 -2.74 -2.79 -16.19
N HIS A 57 -2.62 -4.12 -16.25
CA HIS A 57 -2.47 -4.85 -17.52
C HIS A 57 -3.65 -4.55 -18.46
N LEU A 58 -4.88 -4.76 -18.00
CA LEU A 58 -6.10 -4.50 -18.76
C LEU A 58 -6.23 -3.01 -19.11
N ALA A 59 -5.86 -2.11 -18.20
CA ALA A 59 -5.90 -0.67 -18.45
C ALA A 59 -4.94 -0.26 -19.58
N GLU A 60 -3.74 -0.84 -19.65
CA GLU A 60 -2.81 -0.57 -20.77
C GLU A 60 -3.24 -1.27 -22.07
N GLU A 61 -3.74 -2.51 -22.00
CA GLU A 61 -4.27 -3.24 -23.16
C GLU A 61 -5.44 -2.48 -23.82
N SER A 62 -6.34 -1.91 -23.01
CA SER A 62 -7.50 -1.16 -23.49
C SER A 62 -7.17 0.13 -24.24
N LYS A 63 -5.96 0.70 -24.08
CA LYS A 63 -5.55 1.93 -24.79
C LYS A 63 -5.28 1.69 -26.28
N ASN A 64 -5.19 0.43 -26.71
CA ASN A 64 -5.04 -0.02 -28.11
C ASN A 64 -3.94 0.73 -28.91
N ASN A 65 -2.89 1.17 -28.21
CA ASN A 65 -1.80 1.96 -28.76
C ASN A 65 -0.42 1.67 -28.13
N GLY A 66 -0.36 0.86 -27.08
CA GLY A 66 0.88 0.44 -26.41
C GLY A 66 1.44 -0.84 -27.02
N SER A 67 2.76 -0.99 -26.99
CA SER A 67 3.40 -2.27 -27.37
C SER A 67 3.15 -3.33 -26.29
N GLU A 68 3.03 -4.61 -26.68
CA GLU A 68 2.83 -5.73 -25.73
C GLU A 68 3.89 -5.74 -24.61
N LEU A 69 5.12 -5.37 -24.96
CA LEU A 69 6.23 -5.27 -24.02
C LEU A 69 6.02 -4.15 -22.97
N GLU A 70 5.43 -3.01 -23.34
CA GLU A 70 5.11 -1.94 -22.40
C GLU A 70 3.97 -2.31 -21.44
N ILE A 71 3.01 -3.13 -21.91
CA ILE A 71 1.93 -3.66 -21.07
C ILE A 71 2.52 -4.55 -19.98
N TRP A 72 3.35 -5.52 -20.35
CA TRP A 72 4.01 -6.41 -19.40
C TRP A 72 4.98 -5.68 -18.46
N GLU A 73 5.70 -4.68 -18.95
CA GLU A 73 6.53 -3.81 -18.11
C GLU A 73 5.71 -3.12 -17.01
N ALA A 74 4.53 -2.59 -17.34
CA ALA A 74 3.64 -1.95 -16.36
C ALA A 74 3.06 -2.97 -15.35
N THR A 75 2.65 -4.15 -15.83
CA THR A 75 2.14 -5.24 -14.98
C THR A 75 3.17 -5.70 -13.96
N ILE A 76 4.37 -6.05 -14.41
CA ILE A 76 5.44 -6.56 -13.54
C ILE A 76 5.90 -5.47 -12.56
N ALA A 77 6.02 -4.22 -13.03
CA ALA A 77 6.36 -3.09 -12.17
C ALA A 77 5.31 -2.86 -11.06
N THR A 78 4.03 -2.98 -11.39
CA THR A 78 2.93 -2.84 -10.42
C THR A 78 2.97 -3.94 -9.37
N PHE A 79 3.08 -5.20 -9.81
CA PHE A 79 3.16 -6.35 -8.91
C PHE A 79 4.37 -6.22 -7.98
N ALA A 80 5.57 -5.99 -8.52
CA ALA A 80 6.79 -5.92 -7.75
C ALA A 80 6.77 -4.75 -6.75
N ALA A 81 6.30 -3.57 -7.19
CA ALA A 81 6.17 -2.40 -6.32
C ALA A 81 5.25 -2.69 -5.13
N LYS A 82 4.05 -3.21 -5.40
CA LYS A 82 3.04 -3.44 -4.36
C LYS A 82 3.44 -4.58 -3.43
N PHE A 83 3.95 -5.68 -3.98
CA PHE A 83 4.44 -6.82 -3.20
C PHE A 83 5.60 -6.43 -2.27
N VAL A 84 6.63 -5.75 -2.78
CA VAL A 84 7.80 -5.37 -1.96
C VAL A 84 7.42 -4.39 -0.86
N ILE A 85 6.57 -3.41 -1.17
CA ILE A 85 6.10 -2.46 -0.16
C ILE A 85 5.29 -3.17 0.92
N ALA A 86 4.31 -4.00 0.55
CA ALA A 86 3.50 -4.72 1.52
C ALA A 86 4.36 -5.65 2.40
N MET A 87 5.30 -6.39 1.80
CA MET A 87 6.23 -7.25 2.54
C MET A 87 7.16 -6.47 3.49
N SER A 88 7.45 -5.19 3.21
CA SER A 88 8.25 -4.36 4.12
C SER A 88 7.58 -4.15 5.50
N PHE A 89 6.25 -4.19 5.57
CA PHE A 89 5.49 -4.05 6.83
C PHE A 89 5.53 -5.31 7.69
N VAL A 90 6.00 -6.44 7.17
CA VAL A 90 6.23 -7.64 7.97
C VAL A 90 7.40 -7.43 8.94
N LEU A 91 8.41 -6.63 8.54
CA LEU A 91 9.63 -6.43 9.34
C LEU A 91 9.35 -5.84 10.74
N PRO A 92 8.61 -4.71 10.90
CA PRO A 92 8.28 -4.21 12.23
C PRO A 92 7.52 -5.23 13.09
N VAL A 93 6.62 -6.01 12.49
CA VAL A 93 5.74 -6.97 13.21
C VAL A 93 6.49 -8.19 13.73
N ILE A 94 7.53 -8.62 13.02
CA ILE A 94 8.40 -9.72 13.48
C ILE A 94 9.39 -9.23 14.54
N LEU A 95 9.95 -8.02 14.38
CA LEU A 95 11.05 -7.52 15.21
C LEU A 95 10.59 -6.92 16.54
N LEU A 96 9.35 -6.39 16.62
CA LEU A 96 8.86 -5.64 17.78
C LEU A 96 7.66 -6.32 18.46
N PRO A 97 7.41 -6.04 19.75
CA PRO A 97 6.12 -6.32 20.40
C PRO A 97 4.97 -5.72 19.58
N LEU A 98 3.82 -6.39 19.54
CA LEU A 98 2.75 -6.06 18.57
C LEU A 98 2.30 -4.59 18.63
N ASP A 99 2.09 -4.04 19.83
CA ASP A 99 1.69 -2.63 19.99
C ASP A 99 2.77 -1.66 19.48
N GLN A 100 4.04 -1.94 19.76
CA GLN A 100 5.17 -1.16 19.26
C GLN A 100 5.35 -1.33 17.75
N ALA A 101 5.08 -2.53 17.23
CA ALA A 101 5.14 -2.84 15.82
C ALA A 101 4.09 -2.06 15.02
N VAL A 102 2.88 -1.88 15.55
CA VAL A 102 1.84 -1.07 14.91
C VAL A 102 2.29 0.38 14.80
N VAL A 103 2.79 0.97 15.88
CA VAL A 103 3.30 2.34 15.87
C VAL A 103 4.47 2.48 14.89
N ALA A 104 5.43 1.56 14.93
CA ALA A 104 6.56 1.56 14.01
C ALA A 104 6.13 1.42 12.55
N SER A 105 5.14 0.57 12.25
CA SER A 105 4.54 0.42 10.93
C SER A 105 3.82 1.67 10.46
N VAL A 106 3.09 2.36 11.34
CA VAL A 106 2.44 3.65 11.00
C VAL A 106 3.50 4.69 10.64
N VAL A 107 4.56 4.83 11.45
CA VAL A 107 5.67 5.75 11.16
C VAL A 107 6.37 5.38 9.85
N TRP A 108 6.64 4.09 9.64
CA TRP A 108 7.25 3.58 8.42
C TRP A 108 6.40 3.89 7.18
N GLY A 109 5.10 3.58 7.24
CA GLY A 109 4.19 3.80 6.13
C GLY A 109 3.98 5.28 5.82
N LEU A 110 3.79 6.14 6.83
CA LEU A 110 3.70 7.59 6.61
C LEU A 110 5.01 8.17 6.05
N GLY A 111 6.16 7.66 6.52
CA GLY A 111 7.47 8.01 5.99
C GLY A 111 7.62 7.64 4.51
N LEU A 112 7.31 6.39 4.16
CA LEU A 112 7.30 5.92 2.77
C LEU A 112 6.35 6.77 1.92
N LEU A 113 5.11 6.98 2.37
CA LEU A 113 4.12 7.75 1.63
C LEU A 113 4.60 9.18 1.38
N THR A 114 5.22 9.81 2.37
CA THR A 114 5.79 11.16 2.24
C THR A 114 6.91 11.19 1.20
N LEU A 115 7.84 10.24 1.26
CA LEU A 115 8.96 10.14 0.31
C LEU A 115 8.47 9.90 -1.12
N LEU A 116 7.52 8.99 -1.30
CA LEU A 116 6.91 8.67 -2.59
C LEU A 116 6.14 9.87 -3.17
N SER A 117 5.33 10.52 -2.34
CA SER A 117 4.56 11.71 -2.71
C SER A 117 5.47 12.88 -3.11
N TYR A 118 6.57 13.08 -2.36
CA TYR A 118 7.58 14.08 -2.70
C TYR A 118 8.25 13.77 -4.04
N GLY A 119 8.64 12.52 -4.27
CA GLY A 119 9.24 12.07 -5.52
C GLY A 119 8.31 12.27 -6.72
N LEU A 120 7.03 11.92 -6.57
CA LEU A 120 6.00 12.11 -7.57
C LEU A 120 5.80 13.59 -7.90
N ALA A 121 5.66 14.43 -6.87
CA ALA A 121 5.46 15.86 -7.05
C ALA A 121 6.65 16.52 -7.76
N LYS A 122 7.88 16.14 -7.39
CA LYS A 122 9.10 16.62 -8.05
C LYS A 122 9.16 16.18 -9.52
N ALA A 123 8.78 14.93 -9.81
CA ALA A 123 8.75 14.41 -11.18
C ALA A 123 7.69 15.12 -12.05
N GLN A 124 6.56 15.51 -11.46
CA GLN A 124 5.46 16.22 -12.13
C GLN A 124 5.60 17.75 -12.09
N LYS A 125 6.67 18.29 -11.47
CA LYS A 125 6.90 19.75 -11.30
C LYS A 125 5.75 20.47 -10.59
N ILE A 126 5.08 19.79 -9.67
CA ILE A 126 4.00 20.35 -8.84
C ILE A 126 4.51 20.58 -7.41
N VAL A 127 3.76 21.37 -6.63
CA VAL A 127 4.15 21.74 -5.27
C VAL A 127 4.06 20.51 -4.34
N PRO A 128 5.18 20.04 -3.74
CA PRO A 128 5.21 18.76 -3.04
C PRO A 128 4.32 18.67 -1.81
N TRP A 129 4.19 19.77 -1.05
CA TRP A 129 3.40 19.75 0.20
C TRP A 129 1.93 19.42 -0.05
N LYS A 130 1.37 19.82 -1.20
CA LYS A 130 -0.03 19.55 -1.54
C LYS A 130 -0.28 18.05 -1.72
N VAL A 131 0.59 17.38 -2.47
CA VAL A 131 0.50 15.93 -2.73
C VAL A 131 0.73 15.13 -1.44
N ILE A 132 1.73 15.51 -0.65
CA ILE A 132 2.00 14.87 0.65
C ILE A 132 0.79 15.03 1.58
N ALA A 133 0.19 16.22 1.64
CA ALA A 133 -0.97 16.47 2.48
C ALA A 133 -2.19 15.66 2.04
N GLU A 134 -2.44 15.57 0.73
CA GLU A 134 -3.55 14.80 0.17
C GLU A 134 -3.40 13.30 0.46
N HIS A 135 -2.27 12.71 0.08
CA HIS A 135 -2.01 11.29 0.35
C HIS A 135 -1.97 10.99 1.85
N GLY A 136 -1.37 11.87 2.66
CA GLY A 136 -1.34 11.75 4.11
C GLY A 136 -2.74 11.77 4.71
N ALA A 137 -3.62 12.68 4.26
CA ALA A 137 -5.00 12.75 4.72
C ALA A 137 -5.78 11.47 4.38
N ILE A 138 -5.62 10.94 3.16
CA ILE A 138 -6.24 9.68 2.75
C ILE A 138 -5.73 8.53 3.61
N ALA A 139 -4.42 8.44 3.83
CA ALA A 139 -3.84 7.38 4.67
C ALA A 139 -4.35 7.43 6.11
N LEU A 140 -4.43 8.63 6.71
CA LEU A 140 -4.98 8.81 8.06
C LEU A 140 -6.47 8.43 8.12
N LEU A 141 -7.24 8.80 7.09
CA LEU A 141 -8.65 8.41 6.99
C LEU A 141 -8.82 6.89 6.90
N VAL A 142 -8.00 6.22 6.07
CA VAL A 142 -8.01 4.75 5.96
C VAL A 142 -7.64 4.10 7.29
N VAL A 143 -6.57 4.56 7.94
CA VAL A 143 -6.13 4.05 9.24
C VAL A 143 -7.21 4.22 10.31
N ALA A 144 -7.84 5.39 10.40
CA ALA A 144 -8.91 5.64 11.36
C ALA A 144 -10.13 4.75 11.07
N ALA A 145 -10.55 4.67 9.81
CA ALA A 145 -11.69 3.86 9.41
C ALA A 145 -11.48 2.37 9.71
N THR A 146 -10.32 1.81 9.36
CA THR A 146 -10.05 0.39 9.61
C THR A 146 -9.83 0.10 11.10
N HIS A 147 -9.26 1.03 11.86
CA HIS A 147 -9.13 0.90 13.31
C HIS A 147 -10.51 0.76 13.98
N TYR A 148 -11.42 1.72 13.74
CA TYR A 148 -12.75 1.68 14.34
C TYR A 148 -13.59 0.50 13.84
N LEU A 149 -13.46 0.11 12.58
CA LEU A 149 -14.09 -1.12 12.08
C LEU A 149 -13.57 -2.36 12.80
N GLY A 150 -12.26 -2.43 13.06
CA GLY A 150 -11.65 -3.51 13.84
C GLY A 150 -12.19 -3.57 15.27
N GLU A 151 -12.18 -2.44 15.98
CA GLU A 151 -12.73 -2.35 17.34
C GLU A 151 -14.23 -2.71 17.39
N TRP A 152 -15.00 -2.23 16.40
CA TRP A 152 -16.42 -2.54 16.30
C TRP A 152 -16.67 -4.04 16.11
N LEU A 153 -15.94 -4.68 15.19
CA LEU A 153 -16.05 -6.12 14.98
C LEU A 153 -15.70 -6.91 16.23
N ARG A 154 -14.65 -6.50 16.95
CA ARG A 154 -14.27 -7.11 18.22
C ARG A 154 -15.39 -7.00 19.25
N ALA A 155 -15.96 -5.81 19.44
CA ALA A 155 -17.02 -5.58 20.42
C ALA A 155 -18.33 -6.33 20.12
N VAL A 156 -18.58 -6.73 18.87
CA VAL A 156 -19.79 -7.45 18.46
C VAL A 156 -19.58 -8.97 18.42
N LEU A 157 -18.35 -9.43 18.18
CA LEU A 157 -18.04 -10.86 17.96
C LEU A 157 -17.32 -11.53 19.15
N GLU A 158 -16.73 -10.78 20.08
CA GLU A 158 -16.18 -11.26 21.36
C GLU A 158 -17.14 -10.96 22.52
#